data_AF-A0A9D0ZYS6-F1
#
_entry.id   AF-A0A9D0ZYS6-F1
#
_cell.length_a   1.000
_cell.length_b   1.000
_cell.length_c   1.000
_cell.angle_alpha   90.00
_cell.angle_beta   90.00
_cell.angle_gamma   90.00
#
_symmetry.space_group_name_H-M   'P 1'
#
loop_
_entity.id
_entity.type
_entity.pdbx_description
1 polymer ?
#
loop_
_entity_poly.entity_id
_entity_poly.type
_entity_poly.pdbx_seq_one_letter_code
_entity_poly.pdbx_strand_id
1 'polypeptide(L)'
;MNIKEAKEEIKRTLKAYTLPFGSPGYLSPVHQRPILLIGPPGIGKTAIMEQIATECGVGLVAYTMTHHTRQSAIGLPFLEQKTYQGKEYSITRYTMSEIVASLYDYIEATGKRTGILFLDEINCVSETLMPVMLQFLQNKTFGNHPLPEGWVIVAAGNPPEYNQSVRELDTVTLDRVKRMTIDADLSVFREYAASHGIHPAVQAYLTLHPEHFYVVKQDGMETRFVTARGWEDLSCILLSYEAIGEEVVPTLFSQYLQEENIAKSFASYYRMFAKRQRSLDLSGYLAGTADEEETQRLSQFLSQASPDEELGAAALSSSYLLGRIEDFSRERTTLIRLRELFSKSFSLLEKADSPSLSLLGDFLKKQRELLKVQRRTALLSIPAALEQEAVLSLYEEAVLTLPDIPASLSSIREGIHQFYDDRLLAHQEKASTLLASLTRAYELFSGAGKEEALLYLTTDLSKNKEAVTFLMEYSCPLYETFSSKLLMTERERALRKEIEHLSPSLPL
;
A
#
# COMPACT_ATOMS: atom_id res chain seq x y z
N MET A 1 -19.52 -3.33 0.14
CA MET A 1 -18.38 -4.23 -0.21
C MET A 1 -17.10 -3.58 0.28
N ASN A 2 -16.02 -4.31 0.54
CA ASN A 2 -14.78 -3.66 1.01
C ASN A 2 -13.84 -3.28 -0.15
N ILE A 3 -12.81 -2.49 0.17
CA ILE A 3 -11.87 -1.96 -0.82
C ILE A 3 -11.06 -3.06 -1.53
N LYS A 4 -10.81 -4.19 -0.86
CA LYS A 4 -10.07 -5.34 -1.42
C LYS A 4 -10.90 -6.09 -2.46
N GLU A 5 -12.18 -6.31 -2.17
CA GLU A 5 -13.13 -6.87 -3.15
C GLU A 5 -13.26 -5.95 -4.37
N ALA A 6 -13.33 -4.64 -4.15
CA ALA A 6 -13.39 -3.66 -5.23
C ALA A 6 -12.13 -3.72 -6.11
N LYS A 7 -10.94 -3.81 -5.51
CA LYS A 7 -9.67 -3.97 -6.23
C LYS A 7 -9.70 -5.17 -7.18
N GLU A 8 -10.12 -6.34 -6.71
CA GLU A 8 -10.18 -7.55 -7.53
C GLU A 8 -11.23 -7.45 -8.65
N GLU A 9 -12.38 -6.83 -8.38
CA GLU A 9 -13.41 -6.63 -9.40
C GLU A 9 -12.97 -5.65 -10.49
N ILE A 10 -12.20 -4.62 -10.14
CA ILE A 10 -11.60 -3.70 -11.11
C ILE A 10 -10.55 -4.41 -11.95
N LYS A 11 -9.69 -5.24 -11.35
CA LYS A 11 -8.72 -6.06 -12.11
C LYS A 11 -9.39 -6.96 -13.13
N ARG A 12 -10.49 -7.64 -12.75
CA ARG A 12 -11.29 -8.47 -13.67
C ARG A 12 -11.88 -7.63 -14.81
N THR A 13 -12.43 -6.46 -14.47
CA THR A 13 -13.04 -5.55 -15.46
C THR A 13 -11.99 -5.02 -16.43
N LEU A 14 -10.83 -4.57 -15.93
CA LEU A 14 -9.72 -4.10 -16.74
C LEU A 14 -9.26 -5.17 -17.73
N LYS A 15 -9.00 -6.40 -17.24
CA LYS A 15 -8.61 -7.53 -18.10
C LYS A 15 -9.60 -7.77 -19.24
N ALA A 16 -10.90 -7.70 -18.98
CA ALA A 16 -11.94 -7.85 -20.01
C ALA A 16 -11.98 -6.67 -20.98
N TYR A 17 -11.80 -5.44 -20.49
CA TYR A 17 -11.95 -4.21 -21.29
C TYR A 17 -10.71 -3.91 -22.15
N THR A 18 -9.55 -4.45 -21.78
CA THR A 18 -8.29 -4.28 -22.52
C THR A 18 -7.99 -5.45 -23.46
N LEU A 19 -8.92 -6.38 -23.68
CA LEU A 19 -8.73 -7.46 -24.64
C LEU A 19 -8.51 -6.89 -26.06
N PRO A 20 -7.55 -7.42 -26.84
CA PRO A 20 -7.37 -7.01 -28.22
C PRO A 20 -8.61 -7.29 -29.08
N PHE A 21 -8.88 -6.40 -30.03
CA PHE A 21 -9.95 -6.60 -31.02
C PHE A 21 -9.82 -7.97 -31.70
N GLY A 22 -10.94 -8.70 -31.79
CA GLY A 22 -10.99 -10.05 -32.36
C GLY A 22 -10.72 -11.20 -31.37
N SER A 23 -10.32 -10.91 -30.12
CA SER A 23 -10.17 -11.93 -29.08
C SER A 23 -11.54 -12.47 -28.61
N PRO A 24 -11.66 -13.76 -28.24
CA PRO A 24 -12.87 -14.28 -27.58
C PRO A 24 -13.19 -13.49 -26.32
N GLY A 25 -14.40 -12.94 -26.22
CA GLY A 25 -14.81 -12.09 -25.09
C GLY A 25 -14.45 -10.60 -25.24
N TYR A 26 -13.90 -10.16 -26.38
CA TYR A 26 -13.71 -8.74 -26.67
C TYR A 26 -15.02 -7.96 -26.50
N LEU A 27 -14.96 -6.90 -25.71
CA LEU A 27 -16.08 -6.01 -25.46
C LEU A 27 -15.83 -4.67 -26.14
N SER A 28 -16.70 -4.30 -27.10
CA SER A 28 -16.64 -2.99 -27.77
C SER A 28 -16.67 -1.85 -26.75
N PRO A 29 -15.92 -0.74 -26.96
CA PRO A 29 -15.91 0.42 -26.06
C PRO A 29 -17.29 0.96 -25.68
N VAL A 30 -18.28 0.82 -26.55
CA VAL A 30 -19.68 1.24 -26.32
C VAL A 30 -20.38 0.40 -25.24
N HIS A 31 -19.97 -0.85 -25.04
CA HIS A 31 -20.50 -1.74 -24.01
C HIS A 31 -19.68 -1.72 -22.72
N GLN A 32 -18.55 -1.01 -22.71
CA GLN A 32 -17.69 -0.88 -21.55
C GLN A 32 -18.18 0.26 -20.65
N ARG A 33 -18.86 -0.09 -19.56
CA ARG A 33 -19.35 0.88 -18.57
C ARG A 33 -18.18 1.40 -17.71
N PRO A 34 -18.03 2.71 -17.49
CA PRO A 34 -17.08 3.23 -16.50
C PRO A 34 -17.33 2.63 -15.13
N ILE A 35 -16.28 2.49 -14.33
CA ILE A 35 -16.41 2.03 -12.95
C ILE A 35 -16.60 3.27 -12.07
N LEU A 36 -17.59 3.24 -11.18
CA LEU A 36 -17.84 4.31 -10.20
C LEU A 36 -17.73 3.75 -8.78
N LEU A 37 -16.73 4.19 -8.04
CA LEU A 37 -16.50 3.85 -6.64
C LEU A 37 -17.13 4.92 -5.75
N ILE A 38 -18.17 4.55 -5.00
CA ILE A 38 -18.76 5.42 -3.98
C ILE A 38 -18.37 4.88 -2.62
N GLY A 39 -17.56 5.62 -1.87
CA GLY A 39 -17.15 5.17 -0.54
C GLY A 39 -16.55 6.29 0.30
N PRO A 40 -16.48 6.12 1.62
CA PRO A 40 -15.98 7.14 2.53
C PRO A 40 -14.58 7.66 2.15
N PRO A 41 -14.23 8.89 2.55
CA PRO A 41 -12.86 9.40 2.38
C PRO A 41 -11.85 8.56 3.17
N GLY A 42 -10.61 8.51 2.67
CA GLY A 42 -9.50 7.91 3.42
C GLY A 42 -9.47 6.38 3.51
N ILE A 43 -10.27 5.65 2.72
CA ILE A 43 -10.28 4.17 2.70
C ILE A 43 -9.34 3.52 1.65
N GLY A 44 -8.49 4.31 0.98
CA GLY A 44 -7.51 3.80 0.01
C GLY A 44 -7.99 3.68 -1.44
N LYS A 45 -9.06 4.38 -1.85
CA LYS A 45 -9.57 4.37 -3.25
C LYS A 45 -8.50 4.69 -4.31
N THR A 46 -7.69 5.72 -4.06
CA THR A 46 -6.60 6.13 -4.96
C THR A 46 -5.44 5.14 -4.91
N ALA A 47 -5.06 4.68 -3.72
CA ALA A 47 -3.96 3.73 -3.51
C ALA A 47 -4.18 2.41 -4.25
N ILE A 48 -5.41 1.87 -4.26
CA ILE A 48 -5.67 0.64 -5.00
C ILE A 48 -5.53 0.81 -6.52
N MET A 49 -5.72 2.00 -7.09
CA MET A 49 -5.54 2.22 -8.53
C MET A 49 -4.09 2.03 -8.94
N GLU A 50 -3.16 2.55 -8.14
CA GLU A 50 -1.71 2.39 -8.34
C GLU A 50 -1.31 0.92 -8.24
N GLN A 51 -1.84 0.21 -7.24
CA GLN A 51 -1.62 -1.22 -7.09
C GLN A 51 -2.14 -2.02 -8.30
N ILE A 52 -3.35 -1.72 -8.77
CA ILE A 52 -3.94 -2.39 -9.94
C ILE A 52 -3.11 -2.13 -11.20
N ALA A 53 -2.71 -0.88 -11.43
CA ALA A 53 -1.92 -0.53 -12.60
C ALA A 53 -0.59 -1.27 -12.62
N THR A 54 0.06 -1.38 -11.45
CA THR A 54 1.30 -2.12 -11.27
C THR A 54 1.10 -3.62 -11.50
N GLU A 55 0.12 -4.23 -10.83
CA GLU A 55 -0.16 -5.68 -10.90
C GLU A 55 -0.63 -6.13 -12.29
N CYS A 56 -1.34 -5.28 -13.03
CA CYS A 56 -1.81 -5.57 -14.39
C CYS A 56 -0.84 -5.08 -15.48
N GLY A 57 0.23 -4.37 -15.12
CA GLY A 57 1.20 -3.84 -16.08
C GLY A 57 0.64 -2.77 -17.02
N VAL A 58 -0.41 -2.05 -16.60
CA VAL A 58 -1.08 -1.01 -17.41
C VAL A 58 -0.67 0.40 -16.99
N GLY A 59 -1.09 1.41 -17.76
CA GLY A 59 -0.90 2.82 -17.43
C GLY A 59 -1.86 3.30 -16.34
N LEU A 60 -1.46 4.35 -15.61
CA LEU A 60 -2.35 5.06 -14.69
C LEU A 60 -2.14 6.56 -14.86
N VAL A 61 -3.23 7.27 -15.08
CA VAL A 61 -3.30 8.73 -15.02
C VAL A 61 -4.42 9.09 -14.06
N ALA A 62 -4.11 9.85 -13.01
CA ALA A 62 -5.03 10.19 -11.93
C ALA A 62 -5.26 11.71 -11.86
N TYR A 63 -6.52 12.11 -11.71
CA TYR A 63 -6.95 13.50 -11.61
C TYR A 63 -7.93 13.70 -10.46
N THR A 64 -7.75 14.75 -9.68
CA THR A 64 -8.69 15.17 -8.63
C THR A 64 -9.55 16.32 -9.16
N MET A 65 -10.85 16.08 -9.35
CA MET A 65 -11.70 16.97 -10.13
C MET A 65 -12.05 18.31 -9.46
N THR A 66 -11.88 18.43 -8.14
CA THR A 66 -12.30 19.60 -7.34
C THR A 66 -11.55 20.88 -7.67
N HIS A 67 -10.33 20.81 -8.21
CA HIS A 67 -9.53 21.98 -8.58
C HIS A 67 -9.63 22.36 -10.06
N HIS A 68 -10.37 21.60 -10.86
CA HIS A 68 -10.44 21.83 -12.31
C HIS A 68 -11.54 22.81 -12.69
N THR A 69 -11.19 23.73 -13.59
CA THR A 69 -12.15 24.61 -14.25
C THR A 69 -12.76 23.89 -15.46
N ARG A 70 -13.93 24.35 -15.90
CA ARG A 70 -14.56 23.86 -17.13
C ARG A 70 -13.61 23.94 -18.33
N GLN A 71 -12.79 24.98 -18.41
CA GLN A 71 -11.81 25.18 -19.47
C GLN A 71 -10.71 24.12 -19.44
N SER A 72 -10.19 23.74 -18.26
CA SER A 72 -9.19 22.67 -18.16
C SER A 72 -9.73 21.29 -18.57
N ALA A 73 -10.99 21.02 -18.26
CA ALA A 73 -11.63 19.74 -18.53
C ALA A 73 -12.13 19.58 -19.98
N ILE A 74 -12.58 20.66 -20.63
CA ILE A 74 -13.16 20.61 -21.99
C ILE A 74 -12.19 21.13 -23.05
N GLY A 75 -11.25 21.99 -22.67
CA GLY A 75 -10.48 22.83 -23.59
C GLY A 75 -11.14 24.19 -23.82
N LEU A 76 -10.44 25.05 -24.57
CA LEU A 76 -10.89 26.39 -24.91
C LEU A 76 -11.67 26.38 -26.23
N PRO A 77 -12.78 27.14 -26.34
CA PRO A 77 -13.52 27.24 -27.59
C PRO A 77 -12.75 28.05 -28.63
N PHE A 78 -12.79 27.60 -29.89
CA PHE A 78 -12.30 28.34 -31.04
C PHE A 78 -13.25 28.18 -32.24
N LEU A 79 -13.21 29.14 -33.16
CA LEU A 79 -14.05 29.13 -34.37
C LEU A 79 -13.33 28.40 -35.50
N GLU A 80 -14.04 27.47 -36.15
CA GLU A 80 -13.59 26.78 -37.36
C GLU A 80 -14.59 27.08 -38.48
N GLN A 81 -14.10 27.42 -39.68
CA GLN A 81 -14.96 27.53 -40.86
C GLN A 81 -15.19 26.15 -41.47
N LYS A 82 -16.44 25.81 -41.75
CA LYS A 82 -16.79 24.51 -42.33
C LYS A 82 -17.88 24.66 -43.37
N THR A 83 -17.70 23.99 -44.50
CA THR A 83 -18.67 24.01 -45.60
C THR A 83 -19.70 22.90 -45.41
N TYR A 84 -20.97 23.27 -45.32
CA TYR A 84 -22.10 22.34 -45.31
C TYR A 84 -23.01 22.66 -46.51
N GLN A 85 -23.30 21.65 -47.34
CA GLN A 85 -24.17 21.80 -48.52
C GLN A 85 -23.76 22.96 -49.45
N GLY A 86 -22.45 23.18 -49.62
CA GLY A 86 -21.91 24.23 -50.49
C GLY A 86 -21.94 25.65 -49.91
N LYS A 87 -22.31 25.82 -48.63
CA LYS A 87 -22.24 27.11 -47.92
C LYS A 87 -21.26 27.03 -46.74
N GLU A 88 -20.45 28.08 -46.56
CA GLU A 88 -19.56 28.20 -45.40
C GLU A 88 -20.33 28.65 -44.16
N TYR A 89 -20.06 27.97 -43.06
CA TYR A 89 -20.57 28.28 -41.73
C TYR A 89 -19.42 28.30 -40.74
N SER A 90 -19.45 29.26 -39.81
CA SER A 90 -18.58 29.26 -38.65
C SER A 90 -19.16 28.36 -37.57
N ILE A 91 -18.40 27.36 -37.14
CA ILE A 91 -18.79 26.44 -36.08
C ILE A 91 -17.85 26.57 -34.87
N THR A 92 -18.37 26.30 -33.68
CA THR A 92 -17.58 26.27 -32.44
C THR A 92 -16.95 24.89 -32.24
N ARG A 93 -15.63 24.85 -32.08
CA ARG A 93 -14.84 23.67 -31.72
C ARG A 93 -14.13 23.91 -30.39
N TYR A 94 -13.62 22.86 -29.76
CA TYR A 94 -12.85 22.95 -28.52
C TYR A 94 -11.45 22.38 -28.73
N THR A 95 -10.44 23.00 -28.13
CA THR A 95 -9.08 22.43 -28.06
C THR A 95 -9.10 21.10 -27.31
N MET A 96 -8.02 20.32 -27.44
CA MET A 96 -7.85 19.14 -26.59
C MET A 96 -7.84 19.58 -25.11
N SER A 97 -8.48 18.80 -24.25
CA SER A 97 -8.45 19.05 -22.81
C SER A 97 -7.13 18.61 -22.21
N GLU A 98 -6.74 19.21 -21.10
CA GLU A 98 -5.52 18.85 -20.38
C GLU A 98 -5.53 17.39 -19.93
N ILE A 99 -6.70 16.89 -19.54
CA ILE A 99 -6.91 15.48 -19.13
C ILE A 99 -6.66 14.52 -20.30
N VAL A 100 -7.11 14.86 -21.51
CA VAL A 100 -6.89 14.01 -22.68
C VAL A 100 -5.46 14.15 -23.20
N ALA A 101 -4.90 15.36 -23.17
CA ALA A 101 -3.52 15.60 -23.57
C ALA A 101 -2.53 14.80 -22.71
N SER A 102 -2.69 14.82 -21.38
CA SER A 102 -1.81 14.08 -20.47
C SER A 102 -1.84 12.56 -20.67
N LEU A 103 -2.98 12.02 -21.12
CA LEU A 103 -3.07 10.61 -21.48
C LEU A 103 -2.20 10.31 -22.70
N TYR A 104 -2.27 11.13 -23.75
CA TYR A 104 -1.42 10.98 -24.93
C TYR A 104 0.06 11.15 -24.57
N ASP A 105 0.40 12.19 -23.79
CA ASP A 105 1.77 12.42 -23.31
C ASP A 105 2.28 11.21 -22.51
N TYR A 106 1.44 10.63 -21.65
CA TYR A 106 1.77 9.43 -20.88
C TYR A 106 1.98 8.20 -21.76
N ILE A 107 1.12 8.00 -22.77
CA ILE A 107 1.24 6.90 -23.73
C ILE A 107 2.56 7.04 -24.52
N GLU A 108 2.90 8.24 -24.97
CA GLU A 108 4.13 8.51 -25.72
C GLU A 108 5.38 8.31 -24.84
N ALA A 109 5.35 8.77 -23.59
CA ALA A 109 6.48 8.66 -22.66
C ALA A 109 6.73 7.23 -22.17
N THR A 110 5.67 6.43 -21.97
CA THR A 110 5.77 5.10 -21.33
C THR A 110 5.61 3.94 -22.32
N GLY A 111 5.06 4.19 -23.51
CA GLY A 111 4.66 3.16 -24.47
C GLY A 111 3.44 2.34 -24.05
N LYS A 112 2.83 2.62 -22.89
CA LYS A 112 1.67 1.88 -22.36
C LYS A 112 0.40 2.28 -23.09
N ARG A 113 -0.07 1.44 -24.01
CA ARG A 113 -1.29 1.68 -24.81
C ARG A 113 -2.60 1.37 -24.08
N THR A 114 -2.54 0.62 -22.99
CA THR A 114 -3.70 0.31 -22.14
C THR A 114 -3.51 0.91 -20.75
N GLY A 115 -4.59 1.34 -20.11
CA GLY A 115 -4.48 2.05 -18.84
C GLY A 115 -5.79 2.35 -18.13
N ILE A 116 -5.65 2.98 -16.97
CA ILE A 116 -6.74 3.50 -16.14
C ILE A 116 -6.64 5.03 -16.13
N LEU A 117 -7.73 5.69 -16.52
CA LEU A 117 -7.96 7.10 -16.18
C LEU A 117 -8.76 7.14 -14.88
N PHE A 118 -8.10 7.52 -13.78
CA PHE A 118 -8.72 7.65 -12.47
C PHE A 118 -9.19 9.09 -12.23
N LEU A 119 -10.49 9.28 -11.97
CA LEU A 119 -11.09 10.57 -11.67
C LEU A 119 -11.62 10.59 -10.24
N ASP A 120 -10.90 11.26 -9.34
CA ASP A 120 -11.30 11.38 -7.94
C ASP A 120 -12.25 12.56 -7.71
N GLU A 121 -13.08 12.44 -6.67
CA GLU A 121 -14.07 13.43 -6.24
C GLU A 121 -15.06 13.87 -7.34
N ILE A 122 -15.48 12.92 -8.19
CA ILE A 122 -16.32 13.19 -9.38
C ILE A 122 -17.65 13.87 -9.04
N ASN A 123 -18.18 13.65 -7.85
CA ASN A 123 -19.45 14.18 -7.39
C ASN A 123 -19.32 15.46 -6.55
N CYS A 124 -18.10 15.96 -6.35
CA CYS A 124 -17.81 17.25 -5.70
C CYS A 124 -17.46 18.34 -6.71
N VAL A 125 -17.64 18.08 -8.00
CA VAL A 125 -17.36 19.05 -9.07
C VAL A 125 -18.35 20.21 -9.07
N SER A 126 -17.90 21.37 -9.58
CA SER A 126 -18.76 22.54 -9.73
C SER A 126 -19.99 22.24 -10.58
N GLU A 127 -21.07 22.98 -10.33
CA GLU A 127 -22.34 22.86 -11.09
C GLU A 127 -22.14 22.97 -12.60
N THR A 128 -21.23 23.85 -13.02
CA THR A 128 -20.95 24.09 -14.44
C THR A 128 -20.17 22.96 -15.11
N LEU A 129 -19.48 22.13 -14.32
CA LEU A 129 -18.66 21.03 -14.79
C LEU A 129 -19.42 19.70 -14.75
N MET A 130 -20.42 19.57 -13.86
CA MET A 130 -21.18 18.32 -13.68
C MET A 130 -21.72 17.75 -15.00
N PRO A 131 -22.47 18.48 -15.85
CA PRO A 131 -23.05 17.90 -17.07
C PRO A 131 -22.01 17.30 -18.01
N VAL A 132 -20.84 17.93 -18.05
CA VAL A 132 -19.71 17.54 -18.90
C VAL A 132 -19.06 16.28 -18.37
N MET A 133 -18.90 16.17 -17.04
CA MET A 133 -18.36 14.96 -16.42
C MET A 133 -19.29 13.77 -16.58
N LEU A 134 -20.60 13.99 -16.46
CA LEU A 134 -21.59 12.93 -16.71
C LEU A 134 -21.55 12.51 -18.18
N GLN A 135 -21.48 13.46 -19.12
CA GLN A 135 -21.30 13.15 -20.52
C GLN A 135 -20.00 12.38 -20.77
N PHE A 136 -18.92 12.73 -20.09
CA PHE A 136 -17.63 12.04 -20.22
C PHE A 136 -17.71 10.60 -19.74
N LEU A 137 -18.31 10.35 -18.57
CA LEU A 137 -18.55 8.99 -18.08
C LEU A 137 -19.37 8.20 -19.10
N GLN A 138 -20.44 8.78 -19.64
CA GLN A 138 -21.35 8.06 -20.52
C GLN A 138 -20.77 7.76 -21.91
N ASN A 139 -20.05 8.73 -22.50
CA ASN A 139 -19.62 8.65 -23.90
C ASN A 139 -18.12 8.43 -24.07
N LYS A 140 -17.33 8.45 -22.97
CA LYS A 140 -15.87 8.40 -22.99
C LYS A 140 -15.23 9.50 -23.86
N THR A 141 -15.85 10.67 -23.92
CA THR A 141 -15.41 11.80 -24.76
C THR A 141 -15.42 13.09 -23.94
N PHE A 142 -14.30 13.81 -23.91
CA PHE A 142 -14.26 15.18 -23.39
C PHE A 142 -14.44 16.15 -24.55
N GLY A 143 -15.59 16.83 -24.59
CA GLY A 143 -15.98 17.62 -25.76
C GLY A 143 -16.09 16.71 -27.00
N ASN A 144 -15.23 16.94 -27.99
CA ASN A 144 -15.18 16.14 -29.22
C ASN A 144 -14.02 15.13 -29.26
N HIS A 145 -13.24 15.04 -28.17
CA HIS A 145 -12.02 14.23 -28.12
C HIS A 145 -12.32 12.91 -27.39
N PRO A 146 -12.27 11.75 -28.08
CA PRO A 146 -12.46 10.46 -27.45
C PRO A 146 -11.27 10.10 -26.57
N LEU A 147 -11.54 9.33 -25.52
CA LEU A 147 -10.52 8.66 -24.75
C LEU A 147 -9.74 7.69 -25.65
N PRO A 148 -8.40 7.57 -25.50
CA PRO A 148 -7.62 6.59 -26.25
C PRO A 148 -8.17 5.16 -26.08
N GLU A 149 -8.14 4.37 -27.14
CA GLU A 149 -8.54 2.95 -27.07
C GLU A 149 -7.67 2.19 -26.05
N GLY A 150 -8.28 1.23 -25.35
CA GLY A 150 -7.58 0.46 -24.31
C GLY A 150 -7.50 1.15 -22.94
N TRP A 151 -8.04 2.37 -22.80
CA TRP A 151 -8.13 3.07 -21.52
C TRP A 151 -9.52 2.93 -20.89
N VAL A 152 -9.52 2.62 -19.59
CA VAL A 152 -10.73 2.42 -18.78
C VAL A 152 -10.90 3.59 -17.82
N ILE A 153 -12.11 4.13 -17.76
CA ILE A 153 -12.45 5.19 -16.80
C ILE A 153 -12.84 4.54 -15.48
N VAL A 154 -12.16 4.94 -14.41
CA VAL A 154 -12.54 4.64 -13.03
C VAL A 154 -12.74 5.97 -12.31
N ALA A 155 -13.95 6.22 -11.82
CA ALA A 155 -14.27 7.42 -11.07
C ALA A 155 -14.50 7.07 -9.60
N ALA A 156 -14.13 7.98 -8.70
CA ALA A 156 -14.40 7.88 -7.27
C ALA A 156 -15.21 9.09 -6.79
N GLY A 157 -16.12 8.84 -5.84
CA GLY A 157 -16.92 9.86 -5.20
C GLY A 157 -17.16 9.54 -3.73
N ASN A 158 -17.60 10.55 -2.99
CA ASN A 158 -17.92 10.42 -1.57
C ASN A 158 -19.45 10.25 -1.40
N PRO A 159 -19.93 9.41 -0.47
CA PRO A 159 -21.34 9.39 -0.14
C PRO A 159 -21.81 10.76 0.37
N PRO A 160 -23.07 11.15 0.12
CA PRO A 160 -23.60 12.47 0.45
C PRO A 160 -23.53 12.77 1.96
N GLU A 161 -23.60 11.74 2.79
CA GLU A 161 -23.52 11.80 4.25
C GLU A 161 -22.16 12.32 4.76
N TYR A 162 -21.10 12.25 3.95
CA TYR A 162 -19.74 12.61 4.37
C TYR A 162 -19.27 13.99 3.88
N ASN A 163 -19.93 14.58 2.88
CA ASN A 163 -19.49 15.85 2.30
C ASN A 163 -20.68 16.64 1.72
N GLN A 164 -20.93 17.83 2.26
CA GLN A 164 -22.05 18.70 1.89
C GLN A 164 -21.98 19.23 0.45
N SER A 165 -20.79 19.23 -0.17
CA SER A 165 -20.60 19.62 -1.58
C SER A 165 -20.92 18.49 -2.56
N VAL A 166 -21.22 17.29 -2.04
CA VAL A 166 -21.59 16.14 -2.87
C VAL A 166 -22.93 16.41 -3.54
N ARG A 167 -22.92 16.24 -4.86
CA ARG A 167 -24.13 16.22 -5.68
C ARG A 167 -24.41 14.78 -6.09
N GLU A 168 -25.60 14.29 -5.77
CA GLU A 168 -26.00 12.95 -6.17
C GLU A 168 -26.12 12.85 -7.69
N LEU A 169 -25.68 11.71 -8.22
CA LEU A 169 -25.84 11.39 -9.63
C LEU A 169 -27.27 10.91 -9.87
N ASP A 170 -27.88 11.38 -10.96
CA ASP A 170 -29.22 10.96 -11.36
C ASP A 170 -29.26 9.49 -11.78
N THR A 171 -30.46 8.90 -11.70
CA THR A 171 -30.67 7.47 -12.02
C THR A 171 -30.24 7.09 -13.42
N VAL A 172 -30.36 8.00 -14.40
CA VAL A 172 -29.96 7.75 -15.78
C VAL A 172 -28.44 7.65 -15.92
N THR A 173 -27.68 8.47 -15.19
CA THR A 173 -26.22 8.34 -15.14
C THR A 173 -25.82 7.06 -14.41
N LEU A 174 -26.46 6.76 -13.28
CA LEU A 174 -26.16 5.55 -12.50
C LEU A 174 -26.38 4.26 -13.30
N ASP A 175 -27.35 4.20 -14.20
CA ASP A 175 -27.58 3.05 -15.08
C ASP A 175 -26.46 2.82 -16.11
N ARG A 176 -25.70 3.86 -16.46
CA ARG A 176 -24.64 3.81 -17.47
C ARG A 176 -23.26 3.50 -16.90
N VAL A 177 -23.13 3.40 -15.58
CA VAL A 177 -21.87 3.09 -14.88
C VAL A 177 -21.96 1.76 -14.15
N LYS A 178 -20.81 1.15 -13.90
CA LYS A 178 -20.66 0.03 -12.97
C LYS A 178 -20.38 0.59 -11.58
N ARG A 179 -21.46 0.85 -10.82
CA ARG A 179 -21.37 1.39 -9.46
C ARG A 179 -20.94 0.31 -8.46
N MET A 180 -19.96 0.64 -7.63
CA MET A 180 -19.50 -0.14 -6.50
C MET A 180 -19.58 0.73 -5.24
N THR A 181 -20.36 0.30 -4.25
CA THR A 181 -20.46 0.99 -2.96
C THR A 181 -19.48 0.35 -1.98
N ILE A 182 -18.46 1.10 -1.59
CA ILE A 182 -17.36 0.65 -0.76
C ILE A 182 -17.55 1.13 0.67
N ASP A 183 -17.39 0.23 1.62
CA ASP A 183 -17.47 0.50 3.05
C ASP A 183 -16.08 0.47 3.69
N ALA A 184 -15.91 1.20 4.78
CA ALA A 184 -14.69 1.12 5.59
C ALA A 184 -14.69 -0.22 6.33
N ASP A 185 -13.62 -0.99 6.18
CA ASP A 185 -13.49 -2.32 6.77
C ASP A 185 -12.18 -2.43 7.56
N LEU A 186 -12.30 -2.57 8.87
CA LEU A 186 -11.14 -2.69 9.76
C LEU A 186 -10.33 -3.96 9.49
N SER A 187 -10.97 -5.06 9.08
CA SER A 187 -10.24 -6.30 8.79
C SER A 187 -9.28 -6.11 7.62
N VAL A 188 -9.72 -5.40 6.58
CA VAL A 188 -8.88 -5.03 5.42
C VAL A 188 -7.80 -4.04 5.84
N PHE A 189 -8.13 -3.05 6.67
CA PHE A 189 -7.12 -2.13 7.19
C PHE A 189 -6.07 -2.82 8.06
N ARG A 190 -6.41 -3.87 8.82
CA ARG A 190 -5.43 -4.63 9.62
C ARG A 190 -4.47 -5.43 8.74
N GLU A 191 -4.95 -6.03 7.65
CA GLU A 191 -4.06 -6.65 6.66
C GLU A 191 -3.12 -5.63 5.99
N TYR A 192 -3.64 -4.43 5.70
CA TYR A 192 -2.83 -3.31 5.21
C TYR A 192 -1.79 -2.87 6.25
N ALA A 193 -2.23 -2.67 7.50
CA ALA A 193 -1.42 -2.19 8.60
C ALA A 193 -0.25 -3.12 8.92
N ALA A 194 -0.51 -4.44 8.89
CA ALA A 194 0.50 -5.45 9.08
C ALA A 194 1.60 -5.40 8.01
N SER A 195 1.30 -5.00 6.77
CA SER A 195 2.24 -4.97 5.64
C SER A 195 2.89 -3.61 5.38
N HIS A 196 2.42 -2.55 6.04
CA HIS A 196 2.89 -1.17 5.82
C HIS A 196 3.48 -0.55 7.10
N GLY A 197 3.79 -1.38 8.11
CA GLY A 197 4.47 -0.94 9.32
C GLY A 197 3.69 0.07 10.15
N ILE A 198 2.36 -0.05 10.23
CA ILE A 198 1.55 0.86 11.07
C ILE A 198 1.93 0.70 12.54
N HIS A 199 1.96 1.82 13.27
CA HIS A 199 2.40 1.90 14.65
C HIS A 199 1.67 0.87 15.54
N PRO A 200 2.37 0.10 16.39
CA PRO A 200 1.78 -1.06 17.05
C PRO A 200 0.69 -0.68 18.05
N ALA A 201 0.86 0.46 18.73
CA ALA A 201 -0.17 1.02 19.60
C ALA A 201 -1.48 1.30 18.85
N VAL A 202 -1.42 1.76 17.60
CA VAL A 202 -2.62 1.99 16.78
C VAL A 202 -3.28 0.67 16.44
N GLN A 203 -2.51 -0.33 16.00
CA GLN A 203 -3.02 -1.66 15.67
C GLN A 203 -3.69 -2.33 16.87
N ALA A 204 -3.03 -2.31 18.02
CA ALA A 204 -3.53 -2.90 19.26
C ALA A 204 -4.77 -2.17 19.79
N TYR A 205 -4.76 -0.83 19.77
CA TYR A 205 -5.93 -0.05 20.16
C TYR A 205 -7.15 -0.35 19.28
N LEU A 206 -6.99 -0.38 17.95
CA LEU A 206 -8.09 -0.72 17.04
C LEU A 206 -8.53 -2.18 17.13
N THR A 207 -7.68 -3.05 17.67
CA THR A 207 -8.07 -4.43 18.00
C THR A 207 -9.06 -4.45 19.16
N LEU A 208 -8.79 -3.65 20.19
CA LEU A 208 -9.62 -3.53 21.40
C LEU A 208 -10.89 -2.70 21.15
N HIS A 209 -10.79 -1.71 20.27
CA HIS A 209 -11.84 -0.74 19.97
C HIS A 209 -12.16 -0.68 18.47
N PRO A 210 -12.71 -1.76 17.88
CA PRO A 210 -13.02 -1.78 16.46
C PRO A 210 -14.03 -0.70 16.04
N GLU A 211 -14.91 -0.28 16.95
CA GLU A 211 -15.88 0.80 16.78
C GLU A 211 -15.25 2.18 16.57
N HIS A 212 -13.97 2.36 16.93
CA HIS A 212 -13.24 3.61 16.77
C HIS A 212 -12.48 3.71 15.43
N PHE A 213 -12.54 2.68 14.58
CA PHE A 213 -11.81 2.63 13.32
C PHE A 213 -12.24 3.72 12.33
N TYR A 214 -13.55 3.87 12.14
CA TYR A 214 -14.10 4.82 11.18
C TYR A 214 -15.38 5.42 11.75
N VAL A 215 -15.35 6.71 12.07
CA VAL A 215 -16.46 7.44 12.67
C VAL A 215 -16.59 8.77 11.97
N VAL A 216 -17.78 9.11 11.50
CA VAL A 216 -18.10 10.48 11.07
C VAL A 216 -19.43 10.85 11.69
N LYS A 217 -19.43 11.96 12.42
CA LYS A 217 -20.61 12.50 13.10
C LYS A 217 -20.74 13.96 12.71
N GLN A 218 -21.97 14.34 12.40
CA GLN A 218 -22.32 15.73 12.13
C GLN A 218 -23.06 16.28 13.34
N ASP A 219 -22.49 17.30 13.99
CA ASP A 219 -23.05 17.97 15.17
C ASP A 219 -23.27 19.45 14.82
N GLY A 220 -24.44 19.76 14.27
CA GLY A 220 -24.75 21.08 13.73
C GLY A 220 -23.85 21.45 12.53
N MET A 221 -22.98 22.46 12.71
CA MET A 221 -22.00 22.89 11.70
C MET A 221 -20.62 22.24 11.86
N GLU A 222 -20.35 21.55 12.97
CA GLU A 222 -19.08 20.86 13.18
C GLU A 222 -19.16 19.42 12.68
N THR A 223 -18.18 19.02 11.88
CA THR A 223 -18.01 17.61 11.48
C THR A 223 -16.89 17.02 12.31
N ARG A 224 -17.23 16.03 13.16
CA ARG A 224 -16.24 15.27 13.95
C ARG A 224 -15.99 13.94 13.26
N PHE A 225 -14.73 13.60 13.03
CA PHE A 225 -14.40 12.41 12.26
C PHE A 225 -13.09 11.73 12.62
N VAL A 226 -13.06 10.43 12.34
CA VAL A 226 -11.90 9.55 12.38
C VAL A 226 -11.98 8.68 11.14
N THR A 227 -10.89 8.59 10.39
CA THR A 227 -10.79 7.79 9.16
C THR A 227 -9.60 6.85 9.22
N ALA A 228 -9.56 5.86 8.34
CA ALA A 228 -8.40 4.97 8.21
C ALA A 228 -7.11 5.75 7.89
N ARG A 229 -7.19 6.77 7.00
CA ARG A 229 -6.08 7.71 6.74
C ARG A 229 -5.63 8.43 8.01
N GLY A 230 -6.55 8.90 8.85
CA GLY A 230 -6.19 9.57 10.10
C GLY A 230 -5.38 8.69 11.06
N TRP A 231 -5.72 7.39 11.13
CA TRP A 231 -4.94 6.41 11.90
C TRP A 231 -3.55 6.15 11.31
N GLU A 232 -3.45 6.08 9.99
CA GLU A 232 -2.18 5.91 9.29
C GLU A 232 -1.25 7.12 9.45
N ASP A 233 -1.77 8.32 9.23
CA ASP A 233 -1.01 9.57 9.38
C ASP A 233 -0.52 9.74 10.83
N LEU A 234 -1.38 9.43 11.81
CA LEU A 234 -1.01 9.40 13.23
C LEU A 234 0.09 8.38 13.51
N SER A 235 -0.01 7.19 12.93
CA SER A 235 1.02 6.16 13.04
C SER A 235 2.37 6.65 12.52
N CYS A 236 2.40 7.28 11.34
CA CYS A 236 3.62 7.80 10.72
C CYS A 236 4.31 8.85 11.59
N ILE A 237 3.55 9.78 12.18
CA ILE A 237 4.14 10.81 13.04
C ILE A 237 4.61 10.24 14.38
N LEU A 238 3.92 9.23 14.94
CA LEU A 238 4.36 8.55 16.16
C LEU A 238 5.70 7.85 15.96
N LEU A 239 5.82 7.06 14.90
CA LEU A 239 7.09 6.41 14.55
C LEU A 239 8.22 7.43 14.36
N SER A 240 7.91 8.57 13.73
CA SER A 240 8.88 9.64 13.52
C SER A 240 9.33 10.26 14.84
N TYR A 241 8.40 10.61 15.73
CA TYR A 241 8.70 11.20 17.03
C TYR A 241 9.51 10.27 17.92
N GLU A 242 9.15 8.98 17.95
CA GLU A 242 9.90 7.97 18.68
C GLU A 242 11.33 7.82 18.15
N ALA A 243 11.52 7.84 16.83
CA ALA A 243 12.84 7.73 16.20
C ALA A 243 13.76 8.92 16.52
N ILE A 244 13.21 10.15 16.62
CA ILE A 244 13.99 11.36 16.97
C ILE A 244 14.03 11.63 18.47
N GLY A 245 13.35 10.83 19.29
CA GLY A 245 13.29 10.98 20.75
C GLY A 245 12.43 12.15 21.25
N GLU A 246 11.52 12.65 20.40
CA GLU A 246 10.59 13.73 20.77
C GLU A 246 9.42 13.18 21.62
N GLU A 247 8.94 14.00 22.55
CA GLU A 247 7.84 13.61 23.42
C GLU A 247 6.49 13.70 22.71
N VAL A 248 5.71 12.61 22.77
CA VAL A 248 4.35 12.58 22.23
C VAL A 248 3.36 13.23 23.20
N VAL A 249 2.90 14.44 22.85
CA VAL A 249 1.92 15.21 23.63
C VAL A 249 0.49 14.80 23.27
N PRO A 250 -0.46 14.68 24.23
CA PRO A 250 -1.84 14.26 23.95
C PRO A 250 -2.61 15.09 22.92
N THR A 251 -2.25 16.36 22.74
CA THR A 251 -2.86 17.24 21.73
C THR A 251 -2.56 16.80 20.30
N LEU A 252 -1.49 16.03 20.08
CA LEU A 252 -1.16 15.42 18.79
C LEU A 252 -2.31 14.53 18.31
N PHE A 253 -2.87 13.70 19.20
CA PHE A 253 -3.92 12.74 18.83
C PHE A 253 -5.16 13.43 18.28
N SER A 254 -5.58 14.56 18.88
CA SER A 254 -6.73 15.34 18.41
C SER A 254 -6.52 16.02 17.04
N GLN A 255 -5.28 16.17 16.56
CA GLN A 255 -5.00 16.74 15.24
C GLN A 255 -5.34 15.75 14.11
N TYR A 256 -5.16 14.46 14.37
CA TYR A 256 -5.41 13.38 13.40
C TYR A 256 -6.75 12.66 13.64
N LEU A 257 -7.14 12.50 14.91
CA LEU A 257 -8.40 11.89 15.34
C LEU A 257 -9.36 13.00 15.77
N GLN A 258 -10.10 13.57 14.83
CA GLN A 258 -10.99 14.73 15.06
C GLN A 258 -12.33 14.34 15.70
N GLU A 259 -12.31 13.32 16.57
CA GLU A 259 -13.38 12.98 17.50
C GLU A 259 -12.76 12.91 18.89
N GLU A 260 -13.19 13.81 19.78
CA GLU A 260 -12.50 14.09 21.04
C GLU A 260 -12.48 12.90 22.00
N ASN A 261 -13.52 12.07 22.03
CA ASN A 261 -13.59 10.91 22.92
C ASN A 261 -12.63 9.83 22.45
N ILE A 262 -12.56 9.59 21.13
CA ILE A 262 -11.63 8.63 20.52
C ILE A 262 -10.20 9.10 20.72
N ALA A 263 -9.91 10.39 20.51
CA ALA A 263 -8.57 10.94 20.73
C ALA A 263 -8.13 10.80 22.20
N LYS A 264 -9.00 11.12 23.17
CA LYS A 264 -8.71 10.95 24.61
C LYS A 264 -8.54 9.48 25.03
N SER A 265 -9.38 8.61 24.47
CA SER A 265 -9.30 7.17 24.70
C SER A 265 -7.98 6.62 24.18
N PHE A 266 -7.59 6.96 22.94
CA PHE A 266 -6.29 6.59 22.39
C PHE A 266 -5.13 7.22 23.15
N ALA A 267 -5.23 8.47 23.60
CA ALA A 267 -4.20 9.12 24.41
C ALA A 267 -3.92 8.39 25.72
N SER A 268 -5.00 7.93 26.38
CA SER A 268 -4.92 7.16 27.62
C SER A 268 -4.26 5.81 27.37
N TYR A 269 -4.67 5.12 26.31
CA TYR A 269 -4.08 3.87 25.87
C TYR A 269 -2.59 4.03 25.52
N TYR A 270 -2.24 5.01 24.67
CA TYR A 270 -0.87 5.26 24.22
C TYR A 270 0.06 5.60 25.39
N ARG A 271 -0.41 6.37 26.39
CA ARG A 271 0.38 6.63 27.60
C ARG A 271 0.72 5.34 28.35
N MET A 272 -0.23 4.41 28.47
CA MET A 272 0.01 3.10 29.08
C MET A 272 0.98 2.27 28.23
N PHE A 273 0.79 2.27 26.91
CA PHE A 273 1.67 1.60 25.96
C PHE A 273 3.12 2.12 26.04
N ALA A 274 3.33 3.43 25.96
CA ALA A 274 4.64 4.07 26.00
C ALA A 274 5.33 3.91 27.37
N LYS A 275 4.58 4.00 28.47
CA LYS A 275 5.12 3.72 29.81
C LYS A 275 5.64 2.29 29.89
N ARG A 276 4.91 1.32 29.29
CA ARG A 276 5.28 -0.10 29.29
C ARG A 276 6.48 -0.40 28.41
N GLN A 277 6.53 0.19 27.22
CA GLN A 277 7.69 0.10 26.33
C GLN A 277 8.97 0.64 27.02
N ARG A 278 8.85 1.67 27.87
CA ARG A 278 9.97 2.22 28.64
C ARG A 278 10.29 1.43 29.90
N SER A 279 9.32 0.74 30.50
CA SER A 279 9.51 0.04 31.78
C SER A 279 9.94 -1.41 31.65
N LEU A 280 9.80 -2.01 30.45
CA LEU A 280 10.09 -3.41 30.18
C LEU A 280 10.90 -3.50 28.90
N ASP A 281 12.11 -4.05 28.97
CA ASP A 281 12.95 -4.26 27.78
C ASP A 281 12.52 -5.51 27.00
N LEU A 282 11.29 -5.47 26.48
CA LEU A 282 10.73 -6.52 25.65
C LEU A 282 11.55 -6.68 24.37
N SER A 283 12.03 -5.57 23.79
CA SER A 283 12.93 -5.59 22.63
C SER A 283 14.21 -6.36 22.91
N GLY A 284 14.88 -6.10 24.03
CA GLY A 284 16.10 -6.78 24.43
C GLY A 284 15.85 -8.23 24.79
N TYR A 285 14.72 -8.56 25.41
CA TYR A 285 14.34 -9.96 25.63
C TYR A 285 14.17 -10.71 24.31
N LEU A 286 13.43 -10.14 23.35
CA LEU A 286 13.23 -10.75 22.04
C LEU A 286 14.55 -10.84 21.25
N ALA A 287 15.41 -9.82 21.34
CA ALA A 287 16.75 -9.81 20.76
C ALA A 287 17.71 -10.80 21.44
N GLY A 288 17.45 -11.18 22.70
CA GLY A 288 18.33 -12.02 23.51
C GLY A 288 19.44 -11.29 24.25
N THR A 289 19.30 -9.98 24.40
CA THR A 289 20.25 -9.11 25.09
C THR A 289 19.80 -8.76 26.51
N ALA A 290 18.57 -9.08 26.89
CA ALA A 290 18.07 -8.89 28.26
C ALA A 290 18.80 -9.84 29.23
N ASP A 291 19.02 -9.35 30.46
CA ASP A 291 19.60 -10.15 31.53
C ASP A 291 18.55 -11.08 32.18
N GLU A 292 19.02 -11.96 33.09
CA GLU A 292 18.13 -12.90 33.80
C GLU A 292 17.11 -12.17 34.69
N GLU A 293 17.46 -10.99 35.23
CA GLU A 293 16.58 -10.21 36.10
C GLU A 293 15.41 -9.62 35.31
N GLU A 294 15.67 -9.00 34.16
CA GLU A 294 14.63 -8.48 33.26
C GLU A 294 13.77 -9.60 32.67
N THR A 295 14.38 -10.75 32.36
CA THR A 295 13.63 -11.93 31.91
C THR A 295 12.62 -12.39 32.96
N GLN A 296 13.03 -12.45 34.25
CA GLN A 296 12.12 -12.79 35.35
C GLN A 296 11.03 -11.72 35.54
N ARG A 297 11.38 -10.42 35.46
CA ARG A 297 10.42 -9.32 35.57
C ARG A 297 9.35 -9.38 34.47
N LEU A 298 9.75 -9.61 33.22
CA LEU A 298 8.85 -9.78 32.08
C LEU A 298 7.91 -10.97 32.26
N SER A 299 8.45 -12.11 32.69
CA SER A 299 7.68 -13.33 32.94
C SER A 299 6.66 -13.12 34.06
N GLN A 300 7.08 -12.48 35.16
CA GLN A 300 6.21 -12.16 36.28
C GLN A 300 5.13 -11.15 35.88
N PHE A 301 5.50 -10.10 35.14
CA PHE A 301 4.55 -9.12 34.62
C PHE A 301 3.47 -9.79 33.78
N LEU A 302 3.86 -10.62 32.81
CA LEU A 302 2.90 -11.31 31.96
C LEU A 302 2.02 -12.29 32.74
N SER A 303 2.55 -12.96 33.75
CA SER A 303 1.72 -13.86 34.60
C SER A 303 0.59 -13.13 35.34
N GLN A 304 0.76 -11.83 35.62
CA GLN A 304 -0.22 -10.99 36.33
C GLN A 304 -0.95 -10.02 35.41
N ALA A 305 -0.64 -10.04 34.11
CA ALA A 305 -1.15 -9.10 33.12
C ALA A 305 -2.67 -9.24 32.95
N SER A 306 -3.36 -8.10 32.97
CA SER A 306 -4.74 -7.97 32.48
C SER A 306 -4.86 -8.34 30.99
N PRO A 307 -6.07 -8.58 30.46
CA PRO A 307 -6.26 -8.85 29.03
C PRO A 307 -5.66 -7.75 28.13
N ASP A 308 -5.82 -6.48 28.53
CA ASP A 308 -5.25 -5.34 27.80
C ASP A 308 -3.72 -5.31 27.86
N GLU A 309 -3.13 -5.78 28.96
CA GLU A 309 -1.68 -5.90 29.17
C GLU A 309 -1.07 -7.00 28.33
N GLU A 310 -1.72 -8.15 28.31
CA GLU A 310 -1.37 -9.30 27.50
C GLU A 310 -1.40 -8.96 26.00
N LEU A 311 -2.49 -8.34 25.53
CA LEU A 311 -2.62 -7.94 24.12
C LEU A 311 -1.63 -6.83 23.74
N GLY A 312 -1.36 -5.87 24.63
CA GLY A 312 -0.35 -4.84 24.41
C GLY A 312 1.06 -5.42 24.25
N ALA A 313 1.43 -6.39 25.09
CA ALA A 313 2.70 -7.08 24.99
C ALA A 313 2.79 -7.94 23.72
N ALA A 314 1.70 -8.61 23.33
CA ALA A 314 1.62 -9.36 22.08
C ALA A 314 1.79 -8.46 20.85
N ALA A 315 1.17 -7.27 20.85
CA ALA A 315 1.30 -6.30 19.76
C ALA A 315 2.70 -5.70 19.65
N LEU A 316 3.34 -5.38 20.78
CA LEU A 316 4.74 -4.95 20.80
C LEU A 316 5.67 -6.05 20.27
N SER A 317 5.45 -7.30 20.69
CA SER A 317 6.22 -8.46 20.22
C SER A 317 6.03 -8.68 18.72
N SER A 318 4.77 -8.64 18.25
CA SER A 318 4.43 -8.78 16.84
C SER A 318 5.11 -7.70 16.01
N SER A 319 5.02 -6.44 16.43
CA SER A 319 5.68 -5.34 15.72
C SER A 319 7.19 -5.47 15.66
N TYR A 320 7.84 -5.81 16.77
CA TYR A 320 9.28 -6.03 16.79
C TYR A 320 9.67 -7.11 15.77
N LEU A 321 8.94 -8.24 15.78
CA LEU A 321 9.19 -9.36 14.89
C LEU A 321 8.90 -9.02 13.43
N LEU A 322 7.77 -8.36 13.14
CA LEU A 322 7.39 -7.94 11.79
C LEU A 322 8.39 -6.95 11.21
N GLY A 323 8.78 -5.90 11.96
CA GLY A 323 9.79 -4.95 11.49
C GLY A 323 11.13 -5.63 11.19
N ARG A 324 11.55 -6.55 12.06
CA ARG A 324 12.74 -7.38 11.89
C ARG A 324 12.66 -8.31 10.65
N ILE A 325 11.49 -8.88 10.37
CA ILE A 325 11.23 -9.72 9.18
C ILE A 325 11.15 -8.87 7.91
N GLU A 326 10.55 -7.69 7.96
CA GLU A 326 10.47 -6.75 6.84
C GLU A 326 11.86 -6.25 6.45
N ASP A 327 12.70 -5.88 7.41
CA ASP A 327 14.10 -5.51 7.18
C ASP A 327 14.88 -6.66 6.53
N PHE A 328 14.67 -7.89 7.01
CA PHE A 328 15.24 -9.09 6.38
C PHE A 328 14.76 -9.26 4.94
N SER A 329 13.46 -9.18 4.68
CA SER A 329 12.88 -9.30 3.33
C SER A 329 13.39 -8.19 2.38
N ARG A 330 13.52 -6.96 2.89
CA ARG A 330 14.07 -5.82 2.15
C ARG A 330 15.54 -6.02 1.79
N GLU A 331 16.34 -6.51 2.73
CA GLU A 331 17.75 -6.83 2.49
C GLU A 331 17.89 -7.95 1.45
N ARG A 332 17.07 -9.01 1.54
CA ARG A 332 17.00 -10.09 0.53
C ARG A 332 16.69 -9.54 -0.87
N THR A 333 15.68 -8.69 -0.96
CA THR A 333 15.29 -8.04 -2.24
C THR A 333 16.41 -7.18 -2.80
N THR A 334 17.10 -6.45 -1.92
CA THR A 334 18.27 -5.62 -2.27
C THR A 334 19.40 -6.49 -2.84
N LEU A 335 19.70 -7.64 -2.21
CA LEU A 335 20.71 -8.58 -2.70
C LEU A 335 20.33 -9.16 -4.08
N ILE A 336 19.07 -9.56 -4.28
CA ILE A 336 18.60 -10.07 -5.58
C ILE A 336 18.79 -9.02 -6.69
N ARG A 337 18.36 -7.76 -6.44
CA ARG A 337 18.54 -6.66 -7.40
C ARG A 337 20.01 -6.31 -7.63
N LEU A 338 20.83 -6.38 -6.59
CA LEU A 338 22.28 -6.18 -6.70
C LEU A 338 22.91 -7.22 -7.64
N ARG A 339 22.53 -8.50 -7.50
CA ARG A 339 22.97 -9.58 -8.40
C ARG A 339 22.57 -9.31 -9.86
N GLU A 340 21.36 -8.82 -10.09
CA GLU A 340 20.90 -8.43 -11.44
C GLU A 340 21.71 -7.28 -12.03
N LEU A 341 22.05 -6.26 -11.22
CA LEU A 341 22.92 -5.16 -11.66
C LEU A 341 24.33 -5.65 -12.00
N PHE A 342 24.92 -6.52 -11.18
CA PHE A 342 26.21 -7.11 -11.49
C PHE A 342 26.18 -7.88 -12.80
N SER A 343 25.17 -8.73 -13.01
CA SER A 343 24.98 -9.46 -14.28
C SER A 343 24.94 -8.51 -15.49
N LYS A 344 24.18 -7.41 -15.40
CA LYS A 344 24.14 -6.38 -16.45
C LYS A 344 25.51 -5.74 -16.67
N SER A 345 26.20 -5.34 -15.61
CA SER A 345 27.51 -4.70 -15.72
C SER A 345 28.61 -5.64 -16.26
N PHE A 346 28.59 -6.92 -15.88
CA PHE A 346 29.52 -7.92 -16.42
C PHE A 346 29.29 -8.17 -17.91
N SER A 347 28.02 -8.18 -18.37
CA SER A 347 27.72 -8.30 -19.80
C SER A 347 28.28 -7.13 -20.63
N LEU A 348 28.46 -5.95 -20.02
CA LEU A 348 29.11 -4.80 -20.66
C LEU A 348 30.63 -4.94 -20.66
N LEU A 349 31.21 -5.41 -19.55
CA LEU A 349 32.65 -5.69 -19.46
C LEU A 349 33.10 -6.75 -20.46
N GLU A 350 32.32 -7.82 -20.65
CA GLU A 350 32.63 -8.91 -21.59
C GLU A 350 32.60 -8.46 -23.06
N LYS A 351 31.83 -7.41 -23.38
CA LYS A 351 31.72 -6.85 -24.73
C LYS A 351 32.73 -5.73 -25.00
N ALA A 352 33.47 -5.28 -23.99
CA ALA A 352 34.42 -4.19 -24.12
C ALA A 352 35.77 -4.72 -24.60
N ASP A 353 36.41 -4.00 -25.54
CA ASP A 353 37.76 -4.32 -26.03
C ASP A 353 38.83 -4.24 -24.92
N SER A 354 38.55 -3.49 -23.85
CA SER A 354 39.44 -3.32 -22.70
C SER A 354 38.61 -3.23 -21.41
N PRO A 355 38.34 -4.36 -20.72
CA PRO A 355 37.60 -4.36 -19.47
C PRO A 355 38.40 -3.63 -18.38
N SER A 356 37.74 -2.71 -17.68
CA SER A 356 38.35 -1.84 -16.66
C SER A 356 37.34 -1.47 -15.58
N LEU A 357 37.83 -1.15 -14.38
CA LEU A 357 37.00 -0.71 -13.26
C LEU A 357 36.24 0.60 -13.58
N SER A 358 36.79 1.46 -14.45
CA SER A 358 36.11 2.68 -14.89
C SER A 358 34.78 2.40 -15.61
N LEU A 359 34.65 1.27 -16.33
CA LEU A 359 33.39 0.88 -16.97
C LEU A 359 32.29 0.55 -15.95
N LEU A 360 32.64 -0.03 -14.80
CA LEU A 360 31.70 -0.26 -13.69
C LEU A 360 31.27 1.06 -13.06
N GLY A 361 32.22 1.99 -12.87
CA GLY A 361 31.94 3.35 -12.41
C GLY A 361 31.03 4.14 -13.36
N ASP A 362 31.25 4.05 -14.67
CA ASP A 362 30.42 4.71 -15.67
C ASP A 362 29.03 4.07 -15.79
N PHE A 363 28.93 2.75 -15.64
CA PHE A 363 27.65 2.06 -15.51
C PHE A 363 26.84 2.59 -14.32
N LEU A 364 27.47 2.69 -13.14
CA LEU A 364 26.85 3.22 -11.93
C LEU A 364 26.37 4.67 -12.13
N LYS A 365 27.21 5.55 -12.71
CA LYS A 365 26.81 6.93 -13.02
C LYS A 365 25.58 6.97 -13.91
N LYS A 366 25.52 6.13 -14.96
CA LYS A 366 24.37 6.05 -15.85
C LYS A 366 23.10 5.60 -15.14
N GLN A 367 23.19 4.63 -14.22
CA GLN A 367 22.04 4.19 -13.41
C GLN A 367 21.55 5.29 -12.46
N ARG A 368 22.46 6.05 -11.82
CA ARG A 368 22.08 7.18 -10.95
C ARG A 368 21.41 8.31 -11.74
N GLU A 369 21.90 8.64 -12.94
CA GLU A 369 21.23 9.62 -13.80
C GLU A 369 19.83 9.15 -14.24
N LEU A 370 19.67 7.86 -14.55
CA LEU A 370 18.35 7.28 -14.84
C LEU A 370 17.39 7.44 -13.65
N LEU A 371 17.85 7.11 -12.44
CA LEU A 371 17.06 7.26 -11.21
C LEU A 371 16.66 8.73 -10.97
N LYS A 372 17.57 9.69 -11.18
CA LYS A 372 17.25 11.13 -11.08
C LYS A 372 16.15 11.54 -12.06
N VAL A 373 16.21 11.07 -13.31
CA VAL A 373 15.18 11.35 -14.32
C VAL A 373 13.84 10.76 -13.88
N GLN A 374 13.82 9.47 -13.49
CA GLN A 374 12.61 8.79 -13.06
C GLN A 374 11.93 9.43 -11.85
N ARG A 375 12.73 9.94 -10.89
CA ARG A 375 12.23 10.71 -9.74
C ARG A 375 11.61 12.04 -10.15
N ARG A 376 12.23 12.77 -11.09
CA ARG A 376 11.72 14.07 -11.57
C ARG A 376 10.41 13.95 -12.34
N THR A 377 10.21 12.85 -13.05
CA THR A 377 9.01 12.59 -13.87
C THR A 377 7.92 11.81 -13.14
N ALA A 378 8.04 11.63 -11.82
CA ALA A 378 7.13 10.83 -10.99
C ALA A 378 6.86 9.40 -11.54
N LEU A 379 7.83 8.82 -12.26
CA LEU A 379 7.74 7.45 -12.80
C LEU A 379 8.03 6.38 -11.73
N LEU A 380 8.60 6.79 -10.60
CA LEU A 380 8.91 5.94 -9.45
C LEU A 380 8.30 6.54 -8.19
N SER A 381 7.71 5.69 -7.35
CA SER A 381 7.30 6.06 -5.99
C SER A 381 8.53 6.37 -5.12
N ILE A 382 8.34 7.16 -4.06
CA ILE A 382 9.43 7.49 -3.12
C ILE A 382 10.05 6.21 -2.51
N PRO A 383 9.28 5.22 -2.02
CA PRO A 383 9.85 3.98 -1.49
C PRO A 383 10.67 3.22 -2.53
N ALA A 384 10.16 3.07 -3.76
CA ALA A 384 10.88 2.39 -4.83
C ALA A 384 12.18 3.13 -5.20
N ALA A 385 12.18 4.47 -5.14
CA ALA A 385 13.38 5.27 -5.38
C ALA A 385 14.44 5.10 -4.28
N LEU A 386 14.02 5.01 -3.02
CA LEU A 386 14.91 4.73 -1.89
C LEU A 386 15.52 3.32 -1.98
N GLU A 387 14.72 2.32 -2.33
CA GLU A 387 15.22 0.96 -2.58
C GLU A 387 16.25 0.93 -3.70
N GLN A 388 15.98 1.61 -4.82
CA GLN A 388 16.91 1.65 -5.94
C GLN A 388 18.21 2.37 -5.57
N GLU A 389 18.15 3.47 -4.81
CA GLU A 389 19.36 4.14 -4.31
C GLU A 389 20.15 3.25 -3.35
N ALA A 390 19.49 2.49 -2.48
CA ALA A 390 20.15 1.53 -1.58
C ALA A 390 20.92 0.45 -2.36
N VAL A 391 20.31 -0.11 -3.41
CA VAL A 391 20.98 -1.09 -4.30
C VAL A 391 22.19 -0.46 -5.00
N LEU A 392 22.06 0.76 -5.52
CA LEU A 392 23.17 1.46 -6.19
C LEU A 392 24.30 1.81 -5.23
N SER A 393 23.99 2.13 -3.97
CA SER A 393 24.99 2.39 -2.93
C SER A 393 25.78 1.13 -2.58
N LEU A 394 25.11 -0.03 -2.47
CA LEU A 394 25.80 -1.30 -2.26
C LEU A 394 26.65 -1.73 -3.46
N TYR A 395 26.18 -1.46 -4.68
CA TYR A 395 26.97 -1.68 -5.88
C TYR A 395 28.24 -0.84 -5.89
N GLU A 396 28.13 0.44 -5.52
CA GLU A 396 29.28 1.35 -5.38
C GLU A 396 30.28 0.83 -4.34
N GLU A 397 29.80 0.44 -3.16
CA GLU A 397 30.61 -0.14 -2.10
C GLU A 397 31.41 -1.34 -2.61
N ALA A 398 30.75 -2.28 -3.28
CA ALA A 398 31.41 -3.45 -3.84
C ALA A 398 32.53 -3.07 -4.83
N VAL A 399 32.26 -2.12 -5.73
CA VAL A 399 33.26 -1.66 -6.71
C VAL A 399 34.45 -0.98 -6.03
N LEU A 400 34.21 -0.19 -4.97
CA LEU A 400 35.26 0.49 -4.20
C LEU A 400 36.12 -0.47 -3.38
N THR A 401 35.59 -1.62 -2.98
CA THR A 401 36.34 -2.65 -2.24
C THR A 401 37.26 -3.51 -3.13
N LEU A 402 37.16 -3.38 -4.45
CA LEU A 402 38.02 -4.13 -5.37
C LEU A 402 39.46 -3.57 -5.36
N PRO A 403 40.50 -4.45 -5.40
CA PRO A 403 41.89 -4.02 -5.41
C PRO A 403 42.26 -3.29 -6.71
N ASP A 404 43.02 -2.19 -6.58
CA ASP A 404 43.46 -1.27 -7.65
C ASP A 404 44.54 -1.83 -8.60
N ILE A 405 44.79 -3.14 -8.53
CA ILE A 405 45.78 -3.88 -9.33
C ILE A 405 45.20 -4.05 -10.76
N PRO A 406 46.00 -4.29 -11.84
CA PRO A 406 45.44 -4.56 -13.17
C PRO A 406 44.51 -5.77 -13.12
N ALA A 407 43.23 -5.52 -12.90
CA ALA A 407 42.28 -6.55 -12.58
C ALA A 407 41.92 -7.23 -13.90
N SER A 408 42.39 -8.46 -14.10
CA SER A 408 41.80 -9.31 -15.12
C SER A 408 40.30 -9.42 -14.84
N LEU A 409 39.51 -9.64 -15.88
CA LEU A 409 38.05 -9.79 -15.74
C LEU A 409 37.69 -10.90 -14.74
N SER A 410 38.56 -11.92 -14.59
CA SER A 410 38.45 -12.96 -13.56
C SER A 410 38.59 -12.41 -12.14
N SER A 411 39.59 -11.56 -11.86
CA SER A 411 39.79 -11.00 -10.52
C SER A 411 38.69 -10.03 -10.10
N ILE A 412 38.15 -9.24 -11.06
CA ILE A 412 36.96 -8.39 -10.81
C ILE A 412 35.76 -9.26 -10.43
N ARG A 413 35.55 -10.35 -11.17
CA ARG A 413 34.44 -11.29 -10.94
C ARG A 413 34.58 -11.97 -9.58
N GLU A 414 35.77 -12.46 -9.24
CA GLU A 414 36.06 -13.09 -7.93
C GLU A 414 35.80 -12.13 -6.77
N GLY A 415 36.29 -10.88 -6.83
CA GLY A 415 36.08 -9.91 -5.76
C GLY A 415 34.60 -9.55 -5.54
N ILE A 416 33.84 -9.38 -6.63
CA ILE A 416 32.39 -9.12 -6.54
C ILE A 416 31.63 -10.34 -6.01
N HIS A 417 32.01 -11.55 -6.43
CA HIS A 417 31.42 -12.78 -5.87
C HIS A 417 31.69 -12.89 -4.38
N GLN A 418 32.92 -12.66 -3.94
CA GLN A 418 33.26 -12.68 -2.52
C GLN A 418 32.44 -11.65 -1.73
N PHE A 419 32.36 -10.40 -2.20
CA PHE A 419 31.55 -9.36 -1.57
C PHE A 419 30.07 -9.77 -1.44
N TYR A 420 29.52 -10.37 -2.49
CA TYR A 420 28.14 -10.85 -2.51
C TYR A 420 27.94 -12.03 -1.56
N ASP A 421 28.85 -13.00 -1.56
CA ASP A 421 28.78 -14.21 -0.74
C ASP A 421 28.92 -13.88 0.75
N ASP A 422 29.80 -12.96 1.13
CA ASP A 422 29.94 -12.48 2.52
C ASP A 422 28.63 -11.86 3.02
N ARG A 423 27.96 -11.04 2.19
CA ARG A 423 26.66 -10.45 2.53
C ARG A 423 25.54 -11.47 2.54
N LEU A 424 25.58 -12.47 1.67
CA LEU A 424 24.60 -13.57 1.66
C LEU A 424 24.72 -14.41 2.93
N LEU A 425 25.95 -14.71 3.38
CA LEU A 425 26.21 -15.41 4.63
C LEU A 425 25.72 -14.60 5.83
N ALA A 426 26.08 -13.31 5.92
CA ALA A 426 25.60 -12.43 6.99
C ALA A 426 24.07 -12.34 7.01
N HIS A 427 23.43 -12.33 5.83
CA HIS A 427 21.98 -12.35 5.71
C HIS A 427 21.39 -13.68 6.21
N GLN A 428 21.98 -14.83 5.87
CA GLN A 428 21.56 -16.14 6.39
C GLN A 428 21.68 -16.24 7.91
N GLU A 429 22.74 -15.70 8.51
CA GLU A 429 22.89 -15.64 9.96
C GLU A 429 21.75 -14.88 10.63
N LYS A 430 21.27 -13.78 10.02
CA LYS A 430 20.12 -13.04 10.53
C LYS A 430 18.85 -13.88 10.60
N ALA A 431 18.65 -14.84 9.69
CA ALA A 431 17.51 -15.76 9.75
C ALA A 431 17.51 -16.56 11.05
N SER A 432 18.68 -17.04 11.50
CA SER A 432 18.80 -17.76 12.77
C SER A 432 18.46 -16.87 13.98
N THR A 433 18.89 -15.60 13.96
CA THR A 433 18.57 -14.64 15.02
C THR A 433 17.08 -14.31 15.07
N LEU A 434 16.42 -14.21 13.91
CA LEU A 434 14.98 -13.99 13.79
C LEU A 434 14.18 -15.17 14.32
N LEU A 435 14.58 -16.39 13.97
CA LEU A 435 13.97 -17.61 14.51
C LEU A 435 14.10 -17.66 16.03
N ALA A 436 15.26 -17.32 16.59
CA ALA A 436 15.44 -17.25 18.03
C ALA A 436 14.54 -16.19 18.67
N SER A 437 14.38 -15.01 18.06
CA SER A 437 13.42 -13.99 18.52
C SER A 437 11.98 -14.46 18.48
N LEU A 438 11.58 -15.16 17.41
CA LEU A 438 10.24 -15.77 17.29
C LEU A 438 10.03 -16.79 18.42
N THR A 439 10.96 -17.73 18.60
CA THR A 439 10.88 -18.75 19.66
C THR A 439 10.74 -18.10 21.03
N ARG A 440 11.56 -17.10 21.35
CA ARG A 440 11.47 -16.37 22.62
C ARG A 440 10.12 -15.69 22.84
N ALA A 441 9.53 -15.11 21.81
CA ALA A 441 8.19 -14.52 21.90
C ALA A 441 7.14 -15.58 22.27
N TYR A 442 7.15 -16.72 21.56
CA TYR A 442 6.21 -17.81 21.83
C TYR A 442 6.42 -18.46 23.21
N GLU A 443 7.68 -18.66 23.63
CA GLU A 443 8.03 -19.18 24.95
C GLU A 443 7.56 -18.23 26.07
N LEU A 444 7.70 -16.93 25.86
CA LEU A 444 7.28 -15.92 26.83
C LEU A 444 5.77 -15.98 27.10
N PHE A 445 4.94 -15.96 26.06
CA PHE A 445 3.49 -16.01 26.24
C PHE A 445 2.97 -17.39 26.65
N SER A 446 3.56 -18.47 26.12
CA SER A 446 3.17 -19.83 26.50
C SER A 446 3.54 -20.16 27.95
N GLY A 447 4.72 -19.73 28.41
CA GLY A 447 5.15 -19.88 29.80
C GLY A 447 4.28 -19.10 30.79
N ALA A 448 3.72 -17.97 30.35
CA ALA A 448 2.77 -17.17 31.14
C ALA A 448 1.30 -17.63 31.02
N GLY A 449 1.00 -18.67 30.22
CA GLY A 449 -0.36 -19.18 30.03
C GLY A 449 -1.28 -18.22 29.27
N LYS A 450 -0.71 -17.39 28.38
CA LYS A 450 -1.40 -16.29 27.69
C LYS A 450 -1.85 -16.70 26.28
N GLU A 451 -2.93 -17.47 26.21
CA GLU A 451 -3.45 -18.02 24.95
C GLU A 451 -4.00 -16.95 23.99
N GLU A 452 -4.59 -15.86 24.50
CA GLU A 452 -5.12 -14.78 23.65
C GLU A 452 -3.99 -13.97 23.01
N ALA A 453 -2.91 -13.69 23.75
CA ALA A 453 -1.68 -13.10 23.17
C ALA A 453 -1.07 -13.98 22.07
N LEU A 454 -0.97 -15.29 22.30
CA LEU A 454 -0.46 -16.24 21.32
C LEU A 454 -1.32 -16.29 20.06
N LEU A 455 -2.65 -16.25 20.23
CA LEU A 455 -3.60 -16.17 19.14
C LEU A 455 -3.42 -14.89 18.33
N TYR A 456 -3.31 -13.74 19.01
CA TYR A 456 -3.06 -12.45 18.38
C TYR A 456 -1.76 -12.48 17.57
N LEU A 457 -0.64 -12.85 18.20
CA LEU A 457 0.68 -12.91 17.58
C LEU A 457 0.70 -13.81 16.36
N THR A 458 0.12 -15.01 16.47
CA THR A 458 0.06 -15.98 15.36
C THR A 458 -0.82 -15.46 14.22
N THR A 459 -1.95 -14.84 14.54
CA THR A 459 -2.86 -14.28 13.53
C THR A 459 -2.19 -13.13 12.78
N ASP A 460 -1.48 -12.27 13.48
CA ASP A 460 -0.82 -11.09 12.89
C ASP A 460 0.34 -11.51 11.97
N LEU A 461 1.19 -12.44 12.43
CA LEU A 461 2.24 -13.05 11.60
C LEU A 461 1.66 -13.78 10.37
N SER A 462 0.52 -14.47 10.51
CA SER A 462 -0.12 -15.19 9.39
C SER A 462 -0.74 -14.27 8.34
N LYS A 463 -1.03 -13.01 8.69
CA LYS A 463 -1.60 -12.01 7.78
C LYS A 463 -0.54 -11.20 7.04
N ASN A 464 0.66 -11.09 7.59
CA ASN A 464 1.78 -10.41 6.94
C ASN A 464 2.44 -11.34 5.90
N LYS A 465 2.55 -10.86 4.66
CA LYS A 465 3.03 -11.64 3.51
C LYS A 465 4.50 -12.02 3.66
N GLU A 466 5.32 -11.11 4.15
CA GLU A 466 6.75 -11.24 4.34
C GLU A 466 7.04 -12.26 5.45
N ALA A 467 6.27 -12.23 6.54
CA ALA A 467 6.32 -13.20 7.63
C ALA A 467 5.90 -14.60 7.17
N VAL A 468 4.81 -14.73 6.42
CA VAL A 468 4.40 -16.00 5.82
C VAL A 468 5.48 -16.55 4.90
N THR A 469 6.07 -15.70 4.06
CA THR A 469 7.16 -16.10 3.15
C THR A 469 8.39 -16.56 3.93
N PHE A 470 8.77 -15.84 4.99
CA PHE A 470 9.87 -16.21 5.87
C PHE A 470 9.61 -17.54 6.56
N LEU A 471 8.43 -17.75 7.14
CA LEU A 471 8.08 -18.96 7.90
C LEU A 471 7.89 -20.21 7.02
N MET A 472 7.62 -20.04 5.72
CA MET A 472 7.67 -21.15 4.75
C MET A 472 9.10 -21.62 4.46
N GLU A 473 10.07 -20.71 4.51
CA GLU A 473 11.48 -21.00 4.23
C GLU A 473 12.23 -21.43 5.51
N TYR A 474 11.90 -20.83 6.64
CA TYR A 474 12.52 -21.03 7.95
C TYR A 474 11.46 -21.48 8.97
N SER A 475 11.37 -22.79 9.19
CA SER A 475 10.37 -23.39 10.09
C SER A 475 10.58 -22.97 11.55
N CYS A 476 9.49 -22.55 12.19
CA CYS A 476 9.40 -22.29 13.63
C CYS A 476 8.36 -23.25 14.24
N PRO A 477 8.78 -24.29 14.99
CA PRO A 477 7.86 -25.32 15.50
C PRO A 477 6.74 -24.78 16.39
N LEU A 478 7.03 -23.75 17.19
CA LEU A 478 6.03 -23.11 18.05
C LEU A 478 4.97 -22.40 17.20
N TYR A 479 5.38 -21.62 16.20
CA TYR A 479 4.45 -20.99 15.26
C TYR A 479 3.56 -22.03 14.55
N GLU A 480 4.15 -23.12 14.04
CA GLU A 480 3.38 -24.18 13.35
C GLU A 480 2.34 -24.84 14.27
N THR A 481 2.70 -25.04 15.54
CA THR A 481 1.79 -25.59 16.55
C THR A 481 0.59 -24.68 16.81
N PHE A 482 0.81 -23.37 16.92
CA PHE A 482 -0.28 -22.41 17.15
C PHE A 482 -1.06 -22.07 15.87
N SER A 483 -0.42 -22.05 14.70
CA SER A 483 -1.07 -21.81 13.40
C SER A 483 -1.98 -22.98 13.02
N SER A 484 -1.55 -24.24 13.25
CA SER A 484 -2.41 -25.41 13.04
C SER A 484 -3.65 -25.41 13.95
N LYS A 485 -3.50 -24.99 15.22
CA LYS A 485 -4.65 -24.75 16.12
C LYS A 485 -5.59 -23.67 15.56
N LEU A 486 -5.05 -22.54 15.11
CA LEU A 486 -5.83 -21.44 14.50
C LEU A 486 -6.66 -21.95 13.31
N LEU A 487 -6.03 -22.67 12.38
CA LEU A 487 -6.70 -23.23 11.19
C LEU A 487 -7.82 -24.21 11.55
N MET A 488 -7.63 -25.03 12.58
CA MET A 488 -8.68 -25.93 13.08
C MET A 488 -9.85 -25.14 13.66
N THR A 489 -9.59 -24.10 14.46
CA THR A 489 -10.63 -23.25 15.05
C THR A 489 -11.39 -22.43 13.99
N GLU A 490 -10.69 -21.90 12.99
CA GLU A 490 -11.33 -21.21 11.86
C GLU A 490 -12.21 -22.15 11.04
N ARG A 491 -11.73 -23.38 10.79
CA ARG A 491 -12.50 -24.42 10.10
C ARG A 491 -13.73 -24.84 10.92
N GLU A 492 -13.62 -24.99 12.23
CA GLU A 492 -14.76 -25.24 13.12
C GLU A 492 -15.77 -24.09 13.13
N ARG A 493 -15.30 -22.83 13.17
CA ARG A 493 -16.18 -21.65 13.08
C ARG A 493 -16.89 -21.55 11.73
N ALA A 494 -16.19 -21.83 10.63
CA ALA A 494 -16.77 -21.86 9.29
C ALA A 494 -17.87 -22.93 9.21
N LEU A 495 -17.58 -24.14 9.70
CA LEU A 495 -18.55 -25.23 9.77
C LEU A 495 -19.75 -24.89 10.66
N ARG A 496 -19.54 -24.24 11.82
CA ARG A 496 -20.64 -23.79 12.69
C ARG A 496 -21.53 -22.73 12.04
N LYS A 497 -20.93 -21.74 11.35
CA LYS A 497 -21.69 -20.75 10.58
C LYS A 497 -22.48 -21.41 9.45
N GLU A 498 -21.91 -22.41 8.79
CA GLU A 498 -22.59 -23.18 7.74
C GLU A 498 -23.76 -24.01 8.32
N ILE A 499 -23.57 -24.62 9.50
CA ILE A 499 -24.63 -25.34 10.24
C ILE A 499 -25.74 -24.39 10.70
N GLU A 500 -25.41 -23.20 11.21
CA GLU A 500 -26.39 -22.16 11.57
C GLU A 500 -27.15 -21.64 10.35
N HIS A 501 -26.47 -21.51 9.21
CA HIS A 501 -27.09 -21.07 7.96
C HIS A 501 -27.99 -22.17 7.34
N LEU A 502 -27.71 -23.44 7.64
CA LEU A 502 -28.50 -24.61 7.22
C LEU A 502 -29.60 -25.00 8.24
N SER A 503 -29.53 -24.49 9.47
CA SER A 503 -30.51 -24.73 10.53
C SER A 503 -31.30 -23.45 10.80
N PRO A 504 -32.37 -23.13 10.03
CA PRO A 504 -33.28 -22.08 10.43
C PRO A 504 -33.84 -22.47 11.80
N SER A 505 -33.60 -21.61 12.78
CA SER A 505 -34.16 -21.71 14.13
C SER A 505 -35.63 -22.11 14.06
N LEU A 506 -35.95 -23.33 14.50
CA LEU A 506 -37.31 -23.70 14.86
C LEU A 506 -37.69 -22.81 16.06
N PRO A 507 -38.70 -21.95 15.96
CA PRO A 507 -39.15 -21.18 17.11
C PRO A 507 -39.70 -22.15 18.16
N LEU A 508 -39.18 -22.05 19.39
CA LEU A 508 -39.84 -22.55 20.60
C LEU A 508 -40.78 -21.48 21.13
#